data_AF-A0A812P8A7-F1
#
_entry.id   AF-A0A812P8A7-F1
#
_cell.length_a   1.000
_cell.length_b   1.000
_cell.length_c   1.000
_cell.angle_alpha   90.00
_cell.angle_beta   90.00
_cell.angle_gamma   90.00
#
_symmetry.space_group_name_H-M   'P 1'
#
loop_
_entity.id
_entity.type
_entity.pdbx_description
1 polymer ?
#
loop_
_entity_poly.entity_id
_entity_poly.type
_entity_poly.pdbx_seq_one_letter_code
_entity_poly.pdbx_strand_id
1 'polypeptide(L)'
;MEKRLASAKVVLEPRLDLGKTRVLLKRQPSAVSVCKPVSAKEDMISNADGDVNVLIRKTLRKVESPLPLLMVLQLNIAEAQQQGDGDKLRVMMHISTVMQEELEKKASRVKAMLNKLLRIEDENIRNNILKDQLTPVEIAGAPDLDGSGGQLMAAQVPWERLAPAIESLVKDVDRQMVAVLGPDDNARYETMDRIREVAKQARLIIGDVYGQGPMDQFSADLTPAFHTLMTYKARGRRSPEGEEGAEEAVEEGASQEAPES
;
A
#
# COMPACT_ATOMS: atom_id res chain seq x y z
N MET A 1 -8.24 -67.13 -50.92
CA MET A 1 -7.06 -66.51 -50.27
C MET A 1 -7.19 -65.01 -50.46
N GLU A 2 -7.08 -64.11 -49.50
CA GLU A 2 -6.85 -64.18 -48.07
C GLU A 2 -7.39 -62.86 -47.45
N LYS A 3 -8.11 -63.03 -46.34
CA LYS A 3 -8.15 -62.19 -45.13
C LYS A 3 -8.43 -60.68 -45.23
N ARG A 4 -9.68 -60.40 -44.83
CA ARG A 4 -10.14 -59.27 -44.02
C ARG A 4 -9.11 -58.83 -42.96
N LEU A 5 -8.93 -57.52 -42.82
CA LEU A 5 -8.51 -56.88 -41.58
C LEU A 5 -9.46 -55.71 -41.28
N ALA A 6 -10.30 -55.93 -40.27
CA ALA A 6 -11.09 -54.92 -39.60
C ALA A 6 -10.20 -54.22 -38.57
N SER A 7 -10.07 -52.90 -38.65
CA SER A 7 -9.48 -52.10 -37.58
C SER A 7 -10.59 -51.56 -36.69
N ALA A 8 -10.78 -52.23 -35.55
CA ALA A 8 -11.52 -51.74 -34.41
C ALA A 8 -10.78 -50.54 -33.82
N LYS A 9 -11.41 -49.35 -33.80
CA LYS A 9 -10.92 -48.21 -33.03
C LYS A 9 -11.66 -48.20 -31.70
N VAL A 10 -10.92 -48.53 -30.66
CA VAL A 10 -11.35 -48.62 -29.27
C VAL A 10 -11.75 -47.25 -28.75
N VAL A 11 -12.89 -47.26 -28.05
CA VAL A 11 -13.49 -46.22 -27.23
C VAL A 11 -12.53 -45.82 -26.09
N LEU A 12 -12.28 -44.51 -25.95
CA LEU A 12 -11.80 -43.92 -24.69
C LEU A 12 -12.63 -42.66 -24.44
N GLU A 13 -13.73 -42.84 -23.70
CA GLU A 13 -14.41 -41.75 -23.02
C GLU A 13 -13.56 -41.32 -21.82
N PRO A 14 -13.20 -40.03 -21.66
CA PRO A 14 -12.69 -39.54 -20.39
C PRO A 14 -13.87 -39.38 -19.41
N ARG A 15 -14.06 -40.41 -18.57
CA ARG A 15 -14.83 -40.33 -17.33
C ARG A 15 -14.13 -39.34 -16.40
N LEU A 16 -14.59 -38.09 -16.36
CA LEU A 16 -14.24 -37.16 -15.29
C LEU A 16 -14.98 -37.59 -14.02
N ASP A 17 -14.28 -38.40 -13.24
CA ASP A 17 -14.64 -38.78 -11.88
C ASP A 17 -14.48 -37.52 -10.99
N LEU A 18 -15.56 -36.76 -10.84
CA LEU A 18 -15.64 -35.69 -9.83
C LEU A 18 -15.78 -36.36 -8.45
N GLY A 19 -14.67 -36.94 -8.02
CA GLY A 19 -14.43 -37.41 -6.66
C GLY A 19 -14.65 -36.25 -5.70
N LYS A 20 -15.72 -36.40 -4.90
CA LYS A 20 -16.08 -35.57 -3.76
C LYS A 20 -14.91 -35.46 -2.78
N THR A 21 -13.99 -34.53 -3.00
CA THR A 21 -13.07 -34.06 -1.96
C THR A 21 -13.82 -33.03 -1.13
N ARG A 22 -14.55 -33.56 -0.15
CA ARG A 22 -15.13 -32.81 0.96
C ARG A 22 -13.94 -32.32 1.81
N VAL A 23 -13.35 -31.18 1.42
CA VAL A 23 -12.39 -30.48 2.27
C VAL A 23 -13.14 -30.03 3.51
N LEU A 24 -12.97 -30.81 4.58
CA LEU A 24 -13.37 -30.49 5.94
C LEU A 24 -12.52 -29.29 6.39
N LEU A 25 -12.94 -28.09 5.99
CA LEU A 25 -12.51 -26.85 6.64
C LEU A 25 -13.05 -26.90 8.07
N LYS A 26 -12.21 -27.43 8.96
CA LYS A 26 -12.34 -27.34 10.41
C LYS A 26 -12.31 -25.85 10.75
N ARG A 27 -13.48 -25.23 10.79
CA ARG A 27 -13.69 -23.88 11.36
C ARG A 27 -13.17 -23.94 12.79
N GLN A 28 -12.03 -23.32 13.04
CA GLN A 28 -11.64 -22.97 14.40
C GLN A 28 -12.61 -21.88 14.90
N PRO A 29 -13.21 -22.03 16.09
CA PRO A 29 -13.95 -20.94 16.71
C PRO A 29 -12.94 -19.98 17.35
N SER A 30 -12.39 -19.04 16.57
CA SER A 30 -11.81 -17.84 17.16
C SER A 30 -12.96 -16.92 17.56
N ALA A 31 -12.95 -16.52 18.83
CA ALA A 31 -13.94 -15.67 19.46
C ALA A 31 -13.97 -14.29 18.78
N VAL A 32 -14.76 -14.17 17.71
CA VAL A 32 -15.26 -12.88 17.24
C VAL A 32 -16.37 -12.51 18.21
N SER A 33 -16.05 -11.57 19.10
CA SER A 33 -17.03 -10.81 19.87
C SER A 33 -18.16 -10.40 18.93
N VAL A 34 -19.32 -11.03 19.14
CA VAL A 34 -20.55 -10.75 18.41
C VAL A 34 -20.93 -9.32 18.76
N CYS A 35 -20.56 -8.38 17.89
CA CYS A 35 -21.24 -7.10 17.83
C CYS A 35 -22.73 -7.42 17.67
N LYS A 36 -23.51 -7.01 18.66
CA LYS A 36 -24.96 -7.16 18.72
C LYS A 36 -25.54 -6.84 17.33
N PRO A 37 -26.43 -7.67 16.77
CA PRO A 37 -27.14 -7.31 15.55
C PRO A 37 -27.96 -6.06 15.88
N VAL A 38 -27.44 -4.91 15.45
CA VAL A 38 -28.15 -3.65 15.54
C VAL A 38 -29.43 -3.84 14.75
N SER A 39 -30.57 -3.60 15.39
CA SER A 39 -31.91 -3.54 14.81
C SER A 39 -32.08 -2.42 13.75
N ALA A 40 -30.99 -2.01 13.10
CA ALA A 40 -30.90 -0.89 12.17
C ALA A 40 -31.19 -1.27 10.71
N LYS A 41 -31.63 -2.51 10.43
CA LYS A 41 -31.94 -2.93 9.05
C LYS A 41 -33.20 -2.26 8.51
N GLU A 42 -34.18 -1.94 9.36
CA GLU A 42 -35.44 -1.36 8.93
C GLU A 42 -35.39 0.18 8.81
N ASP A 43 -34.63 0.87 9.65
CA ASP A 43 -34.48 2.34 9.61
C ASP A 43 -33.59 2.85 8.45
N MET A 44 -32.73 1.99 7.90
CA MET A 44 -31.85 2.34 6.78
C MET A 44 -32.54 2.27 5.41
N ILE A 45 -33.59 1.46 5.29
CA ILE A 45 -34.32 1.26 4.02
C ILE A 45 -35.55 2.17 3.95
N SER A 46 -36.17 2.48 5.10
CA SER A 46 -37.40 3.30 5.19
C SER A 46 -37.20 4.81 5.05
N ASN A 47 -35.97 5.32 5.19
CA ASN A 47 -35.63 6.73 4.98
C ASN A 47 -34.91 6.99 3.64
N ALA A 48 -35.01 6.06 2.69
CA ALA A 48 -34.32 6.11 1.40
C ALA A 48 -35.03 7.03 0.40
N ASP A 49 -35.31 8.29 0.79
CA ASP A 49 -35.46 9.37 -0.16
C ASP A 49 -34.06 9.88 -0.55
N GLY A 50 -33.44 9.18 -1.50
CA GLY A 50 -32.88 9.87 -2.68
C GLY A 50 -31.37 10.02 -2.85
N ASP A 51 -30.49 9.85 -1.85
CA ASP A 51 -29.05 10.08 -2.09
C ASP A 51 -28.12 9.02 -1.45
N VAL A 52 -27.62 8.12 -2.31
CA VAL A 52 -26.58 7.13 -1.99
C VAL A 52 -25.35 7.79 -1.37
N ASN A 53 -25.00 9.01 -1.78
CA ASN A 53 -23.86 9.75 -1.24
C ASN A 53 -24.07 10.13 0.23
N VAL A 54 -25.30 10.48 0.63
CA VAL A 54 -25.63 10.79 2.04
C VAL A 54 -25.49 9.54 2.91
N LEU A 55 -25.93 8.38 2.42
CA LEU A 55 -25.79 7.10 3.13
C LEU A 55 -24.33 6.69 3.28
N ILE A 56 -23.51 6.86 2.24
CA ILE A 56 -22.07 6.61 2.30
C ILE A 56 -21.43 7.52 3.36
N ARG A 57 -21.72 8.82 3.33
CA ARG A 57 -21.21 9.78 4.33
C ARG A 57 -21.59 9.40 5.76
N LYS A 58 -22.85 9.05 5.99
CA LYS A 58 -23.38 8.66 7.31
C LYS A 58 -22.72 7.37 7.80
N THR A 59 -22.50 6.40 6.92
CA THR A 59 -21.83 5.13 7.23
C THR A 59 -20.37 5.37 7.57
N LEU A 60 -19.62 6.11 6.74
CA LEU A 60 -18.22 6.43 6.99
C LEU A 60 -17.98 7.26 8.24
N ARG A 61 -18.98 7.99 8.77
CA ARG A 61 -18.87 8.72 10.05
C ARG A 61 -18.97 7.81 11.28
N LYS A 62 -19.65 6.66 11.16
CA LYS A 62 -19.91 5.74 12.27
C LYS A 62 -18.85 4.64 12.40
N VAL A 63 -18.08 4.41 11.35
CA VAL A 63 -17.13 3.30 11.27
C VAL A 63 -15.75 3.79 11.67
N GLU A 64 -15.11 3.09 12.62
CA GLU A 64 -13.75 3.39 13.10
C GLU A 64 -12.67 3.15 12.04
N SER A 65 -12.84 2.13 11.19
CA SER A 65 -11.93 1.81 10.09
C SER A 65 -12.70 1.53 8.80
N PRO A 66 -12.50 2.30 7.72
CA PRO A 66 -13.20 2.11 6.45
C PRO A 66 -12.65 0.95 5.62
N LEU A 67 -11.48 0.40 5.99
CA LEU A 67 -10.79 -0.64 5.23
C LEU A 67 -11.59 -1.93 5.03
N PRO A 68 -12.25 -2.52 6.05
CA PRO A 68 -13.08 -3.70 5.86
C PRO A 68 -14.23 -3.48 4.86
N LEU A 69 -14.82 -2.27 4.86
CA LEU A 69 -15.88 -1.91 3.91
C LEU A 69 -15.33 -1.80 2.48
N LEU A 70 -14.17 -1.17 2.30
CA LEU A 70 -13.51 -1.09 0.99
C LEU A 70 -13.13 -2.47 0.45
N MET A 71 -12.66 -3.37 1.31
CA MET A 71 -12.29 -4.73 0.90
C MET A 71 -13.51 -5.54 0.42
N VAL A 72 -14.62 -5.49 1.16
CA VAL A 72 -15.88 -6.12 0.73
C VAL A 72 -16.39 -5.51 -0.57
N LEU A 73 -16.27 -4.19 -0.73
CA LEU A 73 -16.66 -3.52 -1.96
C LEU A 73 -15.82 -3.97 -3.17
N GLN A 74 -14.50 -4.08 -3.00
CA GLN A 74 -13.61 -4.59 -4.05
C GLN A 74 -13.93 -6.04 -4.44
N LEU A 75 -14.24 -6.90 -3.47
CA LEU A 75 -14.67 -8.28 -3.74
C LEU A 75 -15.98 -8.30 -4.55
N ASN A 76 -16.94 -7.44 -4.21
CA ASN A 76 -18.20 -7.34 -4.95
C ASN A 76 -18.02 -6.78 -6.38
N ILE A 77 -17.08 -5.85 -6.57
CA ILE A 77 -16.70 -5.35 -7.91
C ILE A 77 -16.14 -6.49 -8.75
N ALA A 78 -15.19 -7.26 -8.19
CA ALA A 78 -14.60 -8.40 -8.89
C ALA A 78 -15.64 -9.47 -9.23
N GLU A 79 -16.57 -9.76 -8.31
CA GLU A 79 -17.67 -10.69 -8.53
C GLU A 79 -18.61 -10.19 -9.64
N ALA A 80 -19.02 -8.92 -9.62
CA ALA A 80 -19.89 -8.34 -10.64
C ALA A 80 -19.23 -8.36 -12.03
N GLN A 81 -17.92 -8.13 -12.09
CA GLN A 81 -17.14 -8.23 -13.31
C GLN A 81 -17.08 -9.67 -13.85
N GLN A 82 -16.93 -10.67 -12.98
CA GLN A 82 -16.95 -12.08 -13.38
C GLN A 82 -18.35 -12.55 -13.84
N GLN A 83 -19.41 -12.05 -13.22
CA GLN A 83 -20.79 -12.37 -13.55
C GLN A 83 -21.30 -11.64 -14.81
N GLY A 84 -20.55 -10.66 -15.32
CA GLY A 84 -20.98 -9.83 -16.46
C GLY A 84 -22.17 -8.91 -16.12
N ASP A 85 -22.43 -8.67 -14.84
CA ASP A 85 -23.53 -7.81 -14.39
C ASP A 85 -23.08 -6.34 -14.45
N GLY A 86 -23.32 -5.72 -15.61
CA GLY A 86 -22.91 -4.35 -15.90
C GLY A 86 -23.57 -3.31 -14.99
N ASP A 87 -24.80 -3.54 -14.54
CA ASP A 87 -25.52 -2.60 -13.68
C ASP A 87 -25.00 -2.68 -12.24
N LYS A 88 -24.80 -3.89 -11.69
CA LYS A 88 -24.15 -4.08 -10.39
C LYS A 88 -22.73 -3.52 -10.41
N LEU A 89 -21.95 -3.76 -11.47
CA LEU A 89 -20.60 -3.23 -11.61
C LEU A 89 -20.60 -1.69 -11.61
N ARG A 90 -21.48 -1.05 -12.38
CA ARG A 90 -21.59 0.41 -12.44
C ARG A 90 -21.91 1.03 -11.07
N VAL A 91 -22.87 0.44 -10.35
CA VAL A 91 -23.25 0.91 -9.00
C VAL A 91 -22.10 0.72 -8.00
N MET A 92 -21.45 -0.44 -8.00
CA MET A 92 -20.34 -0.72 -7.08
C MET A 92 -19.12 0.18 -7.35
N MET A 93 -18.80 0.43 -8.63
CA MET A 93 -17.75 1.41 -8.99
C MET A 93 -18.11 2.81 -8.49
N HIS A 94 -19.35 3.26 -8.68
CA HIS A 94 -19.79 4.57 -8.19
C HIS A 94 -19.67 4.69 -6.66
N ILE A 95 -20.13 3.68 -5.91
CA ILE A 95 -19.99 3.63 -4.45
C ILE A 95 -18.51 3.69 -4.06
N SER A 96 -17.64 2.97 -4.76
CA SER A 96 -16.19 2.96 -4.50
C SER A 96 -15.58 4.34 -4.71
N THR A 97 -15.92 5.01 -5.80
CA THR A 97 -15.43 6.38 -6.08
C THR A 97 -15.88 7.35 -5.00
N VAL A 98 -17.17 7.38 -4.66
CA VAL A 98 -17.71 8.29 -3.64
C VAL A 98 -17.11 7.99 -2.26
N MET A 99 -16.96 6.72 -1.90
CA MET A 99 -16.29 6.33 -0.65
C MET A 99 -14.85 6.83 -0.62
N GLN A 100 -14.12 6.68 -1.73
CA GLN A 100 -12.74 7.15 -1.84
C GLN A 100 -12.66 8.67 -1.69
N GLU A 101 -13.53 9.42 -2.36
CA GLU A 101 -13.61 10.88 -2.24
C GLU A 101 -13.93 11.34 -0.82
N GLU A 102 -14.91 10.71 -0.15
CA GLU A 102 -15.25 11.04 1.23
C GLU A 102 -14.16 10.67 2.23
N LEU A 103 -13.36 9.63 1.93
CA LEU A 103 -12.17 9.30 2.69
C LEU A 103 -11.04 10.30 2.46
N GLU A 104 -10.86 10.78 1.23
CA GLU A 104 -9.89 11.83 0.90
C GLU A 104 -10.25 13.16 1.58
N LYS A 105 -11.54 13.52 1.67
CA LYS A 105 -12.01 14.70 2.43
C LYS A 105 -11.72 14.61 3.92
N LYS A 106 -11.73 13.41 4.48
CA LYS A 106 -11.42 13.16 5.90
C LYS A 106 -9.93 12.96 6.16
N ALA A 107 -9.17 12.61 5.13
CA ALA A 107 -7.74 12.46 5.24
C ALA A 107 -7.14 13.83 5.56
N SER A 108 -6.27 13.88 6.57
CA SER A 108 -5.47 15.09 6.78
C SER A 108 -4.68 15.37 5.51
N ARG A 109 -4.42 16.66 5.22
CA ARG A 109 -3.62 17.06 4.05
C ARG A 109 -2.29 16.29 3.96
N VAL A 110 -1.69 16.00 5.12
CA VAL A 110 -0.47 15.18 5.25
C VAL A 110 -0.69 13.75 4.74
N LYS A 111 -1.77 13.09 5.14
CA LYS A 111 -2.11 11.73 4.67
C LYS A 111 -2.42 11.72 3.17
N ALA A 112 -3.16 12.72 2.67
CA ALA A 112 -3.44 12.85 1.24
C ALA A 112 -2.14 13.03 0.42
N MET A 113 -1.23 13.87 0.90
CA MET A 113 0.10 14.06 0.31
C MET A 113 0.90 12.76 0.30
N LEU A 114 0.99 12.04 1.43
CA LEU A 114 1.71 10.76 1.51
C LEU A 114 1.14 9.72 0.54
N ASN A 115 -0.19 9.58 0.49
CA ASN A 115 -0.85 8.68 -0.46
C ASN A 115 -0.54 9.05 -1.93
N LYS A 116 -0.49 10.35 -2.24
CA LYS A 116 -0.11 10.82 -3.57
C LYS A 116 1.35 10.47 -3.89
N LEU A 117 2.27 10.68 -2.95
CA LEU A 117 3.69 10.39 -3.13
C LEU A 117 3.97 8.90 -3.34
N LEU A 118 3.26 8.02 -2.63
CA LEU A 118 3.42 6.56 -2.76
C LEU A 118 2.91 6.00 -4.10
N ARG A 119 2.08 6.74 -4.83
CA ARG A 119 1.58 6.36 -6.16
C ARG A 119 2.49 6.83 -7.31
N ILE A 120 3.45 7.70 -7.02
CA ILE A 120 4.33 8.30 -8.04
C ILE A 120 5.67 7.57 -8.01
N GLU A 121 6.03 6.94 -9.12
CA GLU A 121 7.28 6.20 -9.25
C GLU A 121 8.47 7.15 -9.54
N ASP A 122 8.25 8.22 -10.29
CA ASP A 122 9.28 9.20 -10.64
C ASP A 122 9.70 10.05 -9.43
N GLU A 123 10.98 9.96 -9.11
CA GLU A 123 11.59 10.66 -7.97
C GLU A 123 11.58 12.18 -8.13
N ASN A 124 11.74 12.69 -9.34
CA ASN A 124 11.76 14.13 -9.61
C ASN A 124 10.38 14.73 -9.38
N ILE A 125 9.34 14.02 -9.82
CA ILE A 125 7.95 14.44 -9.59
C ILE A 125 7.64 14.42 -8.09
N ARG A 126 8.05 13.37 -7.36
CA ARG A 126 7.88 13.32 -5.89
C ARG A 126 8.60 14.48 -5.20
N ASN A 127 9.84 14.76 -5.57
CA ASN A 127 10.63 15.86 -5.02
C ASN A 127 9.97 17.22 -5.27
N ASN A 128 9.45 17.46 -6.46
CA ASN A 128 8.74 18.71 -6.78
C ASN A 128 7.48 18.88 -5.93
N ILE A 129 6.70 17.81 -5.74
CA ILE A 129 5.53 17.83 -4.86
C ILE A 129 5.95 18.09 -3.41
N LEU A 130 6.96 17.39 -2.90
CA LEU A 130 7.43 17.59 -1.54
C LEU A 130 7.93 19.03 -1.33
N LYS A 131 8.67 19.61 -2.28
CA LYS A 131 9.12 21.01 -2.23
C LYS A 131 7.95 21.98 -2.18
N ASP A 132 6.95 21.81 -3.06
CA ASP A 132 5.75 22.65 -3.07
C ASP A 132 4.96 22.58 -1.74
N GLN A 133 4.90 21.41 -1.12
CA GLN A 133 4.11 21.21 0.10
C GLN A 133 4.85 21.65 1.37
N LEU A 134 6.18 21.49 1.42
CA LEU A 134 7.02 21.74 2.60
C LEU A 134 7.66 23.13 2.59
N THR A 135 7.77 23.80 1.45
CA THR A 135 8.33 25.16 1.40
C THR A 135 7.29 26.17 1.92
N PRO A 136 7.63 27.03 2.89
CA PRO A 136 6.76 28.11 3.28
C PRO A 136 6.49 29.05 2.11
N VAL A 137 5.21 29.30 1.84
CA VAL A 137 4.77 30.27 0.82
C VAL A 137 4.16 31.46 1.54
N GLU A 138 4.31 32.64 0.93
CA GLU A 138 3.69 33.86 1.42
C GLU A 138 2.18 33.75 1.35
N ILE A 139 1.52 33.96 2.49
CA ILE A 139 0.07 34.00 2.60
C ILE A 139 -0.30 35.47 2.83
N ALA A 140 -1.25 35.95 2.04
CA ALA A 140 -1.83 37.27 2.24
C ALA A 140 -2.41 37.34 3.66
N GLY A 141 -1.77 38.14 4.51
CA GLY A 141 -2.28 38.46 5.84
C GLY A 141 -3.62 39.16 5.71
N ALA A 142 -4.50 38.98 6.70
CA ALA A 142 -5.66 39.86 6.84
C ALA A 142 -5.16 41.31 6.93
N PRO A 143 -5.82 42.28 6.27
CA PRO A 143 -5.39 43.67 6.36
C PRO A 143 -5.53 44.13 7.81
N ASP A 144 -4.40 44.35 8.48
CA ASP A 144 -4.42 44.97 9.79
C ASP A 144 -4.95 46.41 9.68
N LEU A 145 -5.65 46.87 10.72
CA LEU A 145 -6.28 48.20 10.80
C LEU A 145 -5.26 49.35 10.73
N ASP A 146 -3.96 49.08 10.86
CA ASP A 146 -2.86 50.04 10.78
C ASP A 146 -2.08 49.98 9.45
N GLY A 147 -2.48 49.11 8.52
CA GLY A 147 -1.83 48.96 7.21
C GLY A 147 -0.46 48.26 7.25
N SER A 148 -0.02 47.78 8.41
CA SER A 148 1.23 47.02 8.57
C SER A 148 0.98 45.51 8.48
N GLY A 149 0.27 45.06 7.43
CA GLY A 149 0.03 43.63 7.22
C GLY A 149 1.34 42.86 7.10
N GLY A 150 1.76 42.21 8.19
CA GLY A 150 2.96 41.38 8.22
C GLY A 150 2.82 40.20 7.28
N GLN A 151 3.83 39.98 6.43
CA GLN A 151 3.87 38.80 5.56
C GLN A 151 3.95 37.53 6.42
N LEU A 152 2.92 36.68 6.36
CA LEU A 152 2.93 35.38 7.02
C LEU A 152 3.44 34.33 6.03
N MET A 153 4.52 33.66 6.39
CA MET A 153 5.03 32.50 5.63
C MET A 153 4.51 31.23 6.27
N ALA A 154 3.77 30.41 5.53
CA ALA A 154 3.37 29.10 6.02
C ALA A 154 3.49 28.03 4.93
N ALA A 155 4.01 26.88 5.33
CA ALA A 155 4.01 25.70 4.49
C ALA A 155 2.61 25.08 4.44
N GLN A 156 2.26 24.46 3.31
CA GLN A 156 0.99 23.75 3.18
C GLN A 156 0.91 22.58 4.16
N VAL A 157 2.06 21.92 4.40
CA VAL A 157 2.24 20.87 5.40
C VAL A 157 3.45 21.21 6.27
N PRO A 158 3.26 21.52 7.57
CA PRO A 158 4.37 21.68 8.50
C PRO A 158 5.16 20.37 8.64
N TRP A 159 6.50 20.45 8.63
CA TRP A 159 7.37 19.28 8.70
C TRP A 159 7.21 18.49 10.01
N GLU A 160 6.85 19.17 11.09
CA GLU A 160 6.58 18.59 12.42
C GLU A 160 5.40 17.61 12.37
N ARG A 161 4.47 17.81 11.44
CA ARG A 161 3.31 16.91 11.25
C ARG A 161 3.61 15.73 10.33
N LEU A 162 4.72 15.78 9.59
CA LEU A 162 5.05 14.76 8.61
C LEU A 162 5.59 13.49 9.27
N ALA A 163 6.50 13.60 10.23
CA ALA A 163 7.05 12.46 10.96
C ALA A 163 5.98 11.58 11.62
N PRO A 164 5.05 12.12 12.45
CA PRO A 164 4.01 11.30 13.07
C PRO A 164 3.02 10.71 12.05
N ALA A 165 2.79 11.39 10.92
CA ALA A 165 1.94 10.86 9.85
C ALA A 165 2.59 9.67 9.13
N ILE A 166 3.89 9.72 8.86
CA ILE A 166 4.66 8.61 8.30
C ILE A 166 4.70 7.45 9.30
N GLU A 167 4.95 7.72 10.58
CA GLU A 167 4.93 6.68 11.62
C GLU A 167 3.58 5.96 11.69
N SER A 168 2.47 6.71 11.72
CA SER A 168 1.11 6.15 11.67
C SER A 168 0.91 5.29 10.43
N LEU A 169 1.37 5.78 9.26
CA LEU A 169 1.23 5.06 8.00
C LEU A 169 2.00 3.75 8.00
N VAL A 170 3.25 3.75 8.49
CA VAL A 170 4.06 2.54 8.61
C VAL A 170 3.37 1.53 9.52
N LYS A 171 2.87 1.95 10.69
CA LYS A 171 2.12 1.08 11.62
C LYS A 171 0.85 0.51 10.99
N ASP A 172 0.10 1.33 10.26
CA ASP A 172 -1.14 0.92 9.59
C ASP A 172 -0.88 -0.11 8.49
N VAL A 173 0.13 0.14 7.65
CA VAL A 173 0.57 -0.78 6.59
C VAL A 173 1.07 -2.08 7.20
N ASP A 174 1.92 -2.01 8.23
CA ASP A 174 2.47 -3.16 8.91
C ASP A 174 1.37 -4.08 9.44
N ARG A 175 0.43 -3.49 10.20
CA ARG A 175 -0.72 -4.21 10.76
C ARG A 175 -1.60 -4.84 9.69
N GLN A 176 -1.89 -4.11 8.61
CA GLN A 176 -2.77 -4.58 7.54
C GLN A 176 -2.12 -5.71 6.74
N MET A 177 -0.85 -5.56 6.35
CA MET A 177 -0.16 -6.55 5.54
C MET A 177 0.13 -7.83 6.33
N VAL A 178 0.46 -7.72 7.62
CA VAL A 178 0.56 -8.90 8.50
C VAL A 178 -0.76 -9.67 8.56
N ALA A 179 -1.90 -8.97 8.61
CA ALA A 179 -3.21 -9.61 8.67
C ALA A 179 -3.63 -10.31 7.36
N VAL A 180 -3.12 -9.85 6.21
CA VAL A 180 -3.52 -10.35 4.88
C VAL A 180 -2.51 -11.36 4.32
N LEU A 181 -1.22 -11.08 4.42
CA LEU A 181 -0.13 -11.84 3.78
C LEU A 181 0.69 -12.68 4.77
N GLY A 182 0.60 -12.36 6.07
CA GLY A 182 1.41 -12.97 7.12
C GLY A 182 2.65 -12.15 7.49
N PRO A 183 3.37 -12.55 8.56
CA PRO A 183 4.45 -11.76 9.13
C PRO A 183 5.72 -11.71 8.28
N ASP A 184 6.01 -12.73 7.47
CA ASP A 184 7.31 -12.85 6.79
C ASP A 184 7.25 -12.57 5.28
N ASP A 185 6.14 -12.00 4.79
CA ASP A 185 5.95 -11.72 3.38
C ASP A 185 6.83 -10.57 2.87
N ASN A 186 7.47 -10.75 1.71
CA ASN A 186 8.39 -9.76 1.13
C ASN A 186 7.67 -8.47 0.69
N ALA A 187 6.44 -8.54 0.18
CA ALA A 187 5.70 -7.38 -0.32
C ALA A 187 5.39 -6.39 0.82
N ARG A 188 5.27 -6.87 2.06
CA ARG A 188 5.19 -6.04 3.27
C ARG A 188 6.41 -5.13 3.39
N TYR A 189 7.60 -5.71 3.32
CA TYR A 189 8.85 -4.98 3.47
C TYR A 189 9.14 -4.07 2.28
N GLU A 190 8.78 -4.47 1.06
CA GLU A 190 8.85 -3.60 -0.13
C GLU A 190 7.99 -2.35 0.03
N THR A 191 6.76 -2.50 0.55
CA THR A 191 5.86 -1.36 0.79
C THR A 191 6.43 -0.44 1.87
N MET A 192 6.95 -1.00 2.97
CA MET A 192 7.63 -0.21 4.01
C MET A 192 8.86 0.52 3.46
N ASP A 193 9.60 -0.08 2.52
CA ASP A 193 10.77 0.55 1.91
C ASP A 193 10.39 1.71 0.99
N ARG A 194 9.28 1.59 0.24
CA ARG A 194 8.75 2.74 -0.53
C ARG A 194 8.41 3.92 0.37
N ILE A 195 7.80 3.66 1.53
CA ILE A 195 7.52 4.71 2.53
C ILE A 195 8.82 5.32 3.06
N ARG A 196 9.85 4.50 3.28
CA ARG A 196 11.18 4.94 3.71
C ARG A 196 11.84 5.84 2.65
N GLU A 197 11.76 5.53 1.36
CA GLU A 197 12.32 6.37 0.30
C GLU A 197 11.65 7.75 0.24
N VAL A 198 10.32 7.80 0.37
CA VAL A 198 9.59 9.07 0.49
C VAL A 198 10.08 9.87 1.71
N ALA A 199 10.29 9.21 2.85
CA ALA A 199 10.80 9.86 4.05
C ALA A 199 12.22 10.43 3.86
N LYS A 200 13.11 9.74 3.14
CA LYS A 200 14.45 10.25 2.82
C LYS A 200 14.40 11.50 1.93
N GLN A 201 13.54 11.49 0.91
CA GLN A 201 13.35 12.64 0.03
C GLN A 201 12.83 13.86 0.82
N ALA A 202 11.86 13.64 1.71
CA ALA A 202 11.36 14.67 2.60
C ALA A 202 12.45 15.22 3.52
N ARG A 203 13.31 14.34 4.08
CA ARG A 203 14.45 14.74 4.92
C ARG A 203 15.38 15.73 4.21
N LEU A 204 15.74 15.45 2.95
CA LEU A 204 16.62 16.33 2.17
C LEU A 204 16.00 17.73 2.02
N ILE A 205 14.72 17.79 1.67
CA ILE A 205 14.00 19.06 1.49
C ILE A 205 13.87 19.81 2.83
N ILE A 206 13.64 19.11 3.94
CA ILE A 206 13.62 19.73 5.26
C ILE A 206 14.99 20.33 5.60
N GLY A 207 16.08 19.61 5.30
CA GLY A 207 17.44 20.12 5.46
C GLY A 207 17.71 21.37 4.62
N ASP A 208 17.26 21.37 3.37
CA ASP A 208 17.43 22.50 2.45
C ASP A 208 16.63 23.75 2.88
N VAL A 209 15.40 23.56 3.37
CA VAL A 209 14.47 24.67 3.67
C VAL A 209 14.61 25.17 5.11
N TYR A 210 14.78 24.27 6.08
CA TYR A 210 14.73 24.58 7.51
C TYR A 210 16.07 24.38 8.22
N GLY A 211 17.06 23.79 7.55
CA GLY A 211 18.40 23.57 8.08
C GLY A 211 18.59 22.24 8.83
N GLN A 212 19.80 22.07 9.37
CA GLN A 212 20.28 20.81 9.96
C GLN A 212 19.47 20.35 11.18
N GLY A 213 19.08 21.27 12.07
CA GLY A 213 18.37 20.93 13.31
C GLY A 213 17.02 20.23 13.07
N PRO A 214 16.10 20.84 12.31
CA PRO A 214 14.84 20.21 11.91
C PRO A 214 15.02 18.90 11.14
N MET A 215 16.03 18.82 10.28
CA MET A 215 16.35 17.59 9.54
C MET A 215 16.75 16.44 10.48
N ASP A 216 17.59 16.70 11.47
CA ASP A 216 18.06 15.70 12.41
C ASP A 216 16.94 15.28 13.37
N GLN A 217 16.11 16.23 13.82
CA GLN A 217 14.91 15.92 14.62
C GLN A 217 13.94 15.01 13.85
N PHE A 218 13.62 15.37 12.61
CA PHE A 218 12.76 14.56 11.74
C PHE A 218 13.31 13.12 11.56
N SER A 219 14.63 12.99 11.46
CA SER A 219 15.30 11.69 11.32
C SER A 219 15.22 10.86 12.61
N ALA A 220 15.42 11.51 13.75
CA ALA A 220 15.32 10.87 15.06
C ALA A 220 13.89 10.34 15.30
N ASP A 221 12.88 11.15 14.99
CA ASP A 221 11.46 10.80 15.18
C ASP A 221 11.03 9.60 14.31
N LEU A 222 11.59 9.45 13.11
CA LEU A 222 11.25 8.36 12.19
C LEU A 222 12.03 7.07 12.43
N THR A 223 13.18 7.12 13.11
CA THR A 223 14.03 5.95 13.31
C THR A 223 13.30 4.77 13.95
N PRO A 224 12.47 4.95 15.01
CA PRO A 224 11.71 3.85 15.61
C PRO A 224 10.71 3.20 14.65
N ALA A 225 10.09 3.98 13.76
CA ALA A 225 9.07 3.49 12.84
C ALA A 225 9.62 2.45 11.85
N PHE A 226 10.89 2.58 11.45
CA PHE A 226 11.53 1.70 10.47
C PHE A 226 12.40 0.59 11.08
N HIS A 227 12.38 0.41 12.40
CA HIS A 227 13.22 -0.60 13.07
C HIS A 227 12.96 -2.03 12.57
N THR A 228 11.69 -2.38 12.36
CA THR A 228 11.27 -3.69 11.82
C THR A 228 11.84 -3.94 10.42
N LEU A 229 11.72 -2.95 9.53
CA LEU A 229 12.27 -3.02 8.17
C LEU A 229 13.80 -3.17 8.18
N MET A 230 14.48 -2.41 9.04
CA MET A 230 15.95 -2.46 9.15
C MET A 230 16.43 -3.82 9.67
N THR A 231 15.72 -4.39 10.64
CA THR A 231 16.02 -5.72 11.16
C THR A 231 15.83 -6.80 10.09
N TYR A 232 14.75 -6.71 9.31
CA TYR A 232 14.50 -7.61 8.19
C TYR A 232 15.62 -7.52 7.12
N LYS A 233 15.97 -6.31 6.68
CA LYS A 233 17.07 -6.10 5.70
C LYS A 233 18.41 -6.61 6.22
N ALA A 234 18.69 -6.46 7.52
CA ALA A 234 19.91 -6.98 8.12
C ALA A 234 19.97 -8.52 8.15
N ARG A 235 18.81 -9.19 8.23
CA ARG A 235 18.71 -10.66 8.13
C ARG A 235 18.83 -11.14 6.69
N GLY A 236 18.15 -10.49 5.74
CA GLY A 236 18.20 -10.85 4.32
C GLY A 236 19.58 -10.71 3.68
N ARG A 237 20.42 -9.79 4.17
CA ARG A 237 21.84 -9.68 3.77
C ARG A 237 22.75 -10.79 4.31
N ARG A 238 22.25 -11.68 5.16
CA ARG A 238 23.00 -12.82 5.72
C ARG A 238 22.60 -14.17 5.11
N SER A 239 21.75 -14.19 4.08
CA SER A 239 21.46 -15.43 3.37
C SER A 239 22.70 -15.85 2.55
N PRO A 240 23.21 -17.08 2.74
CA PRO A 240 24.46 -17.58 2.17
C PRO A 240 24.27 -18.08 0.72
N GLU A 241 23.68 -17.28 -0.16
CA GLU A 241 23.54 -17.62 -1.59
C GLU A 241 24.59 -16.91 -2.46
N GLY A 242 25.76 -16.62 -1.90
CA GLY A 242 26.86 -15.92 -2.58
C GLY A 242 28.26 -16.47 -2.31
N GLU A 243 28.38 -17.69 -1.77
CA GLU A 243 29.65 -18.43 -1.64
C GLU A 243 29.63 -19.69 -2.52
N GLU A 244 29.38 -19.52 -3.82
CA GLU A 244 29.81 -20.50 -4.83
C GLU A 244 30.50 -19.70 -5.94
N GLY A 245 31.84 -19.73 -5.95
CA GLY A 245 32.64 -19.16 -7.04
C GLY A 245 33.87 -18.36 -6.62
N ALA A 246 34.59 -18.77 -5.58
CA ALA A 246 35.94 -18.27 -5.33
C ALA A 246 36.85 -19.36 -4.72
N GLU A 247 36.85 -20.56 -5.30
CA GLU A 247 37.95 -21.51 -5.11
C GLU A 247 38.39 -22.08 -6.47
N GLU A 248 39.71 -22.14 -6.62
CA GLU A 248 40.51 -22.80 -7.67
C GLU A 248 40.55 -22.17 -9.07
N ALA A 249 41.61 -21.37 -9.31
CA ALA A 249 42.69 -21.81 -10.19
C ALA A 249 43.93 -20.94 -9.95
N VAL A 250 44.74 -21.34 -8.98
CA VAL A 250 46.18 -21.11 -9.03
C VAL A 250 46.71 -22.16 -10.00
N GLU A 251 47.13 -21.76 -11.19
CA GLU A 251 48.01 -22.61 -12.00
C GLU A 251 49.24 -21.80 -12.41
N GLU A 252 50.37 -22.31 -11.93
CA GLU A 252 51.73 -21.97 -12.28
C GLU A 252 51.96 -21.90 -13.80
N GLY A 253 52.72 -20.90 -14.22
CA GLY A 253 53.18 -20.77 -15.60
C GLY A 253 54.47 -19.97 -15.67
N ALA A 254 55.52 -20.48 -15.01
CA ALA A 254 56.89 -20.07 -15.27
C ALA A 254 57.39 -20.76 -16.55
N SER A 255 57.79 -19.97 -17.56
CA SER A 255 58.77 -20.27 -18.63
C SER A 255 58.75 -19.09 -19.60
N GLN A 256 59.77 -18.24 -19.64
CA GLN A 256 61.06 -18.37 -20.34
C GLN A 256 61.09 -17.57 -21.65
N GLU A 257 62.20 -16.84 -21.78
CA GLU A 257 62.91 -16.45 -23.00
C GLU A 257 62.45 -15.22 -23.83
N ALA A 258 63.41 -14.29 -23.92
CA ALA A 258 63.65 -13.29 -24.95
C ALA A 258 63.76 -13.95 -26.36
N PRO A 259 63.82 -13.26 -27.53
CA PRO A 259 64.71 -12.10 -27.77
C PRO A 259 64.24 -11.02 -28.78
N GLU A 260 65.08 -9.98 -28.85
CA GLU A 260 65.47 -9.17 -30.03
C GLU A 260 64.41 -8.40 -30.85
N SER A 261 64.52 -7.06 -30.81
CA SER A 261 65.16 -6.25 -31.87
C SER A 261 65.44 -4.83 -31.39
#